data_AF-A0A833FZY3-F1
#
_entry.id   AF-A0A833FZY3-F1
#
_cell.length_a   1.000
_cell.length_b   1.000
_cell.length_c   1.000
_cell.angle_alpha   90.00
_cell.angle_beta   90.00
_cell.angle_gamma   90.00
#
_symmetry.space_group_name_H-M   'P 1'
#
loop_
_entity.id
_entity.type
_entity.pdbx_description
1 polymer ?
#
loop_
_entity_poly.entity_id
_entity_poly.type
_entity_poly.pdbx_seq_one_letter_code
_entity_poly.pdbx_strand_id
1 'polypeptide(L)'
;VLMVRPRGWHLDEKHVVVDGKPVPGGLFDFGLYFFHNAHQLLDNGSGPYFYLPKMESHLEARLWNDVFKLAQDELGLPHGTIKDGNAEGQPVWLTAADDNPNHATVRFLADGADLPDPAGYARVVMLFDGQDPDAVDRARAAWKTAKAAGHDATYWQQSERGRWEKKG
;
A
#
# COMPACT_ATOMS: atom_id res chain seq x y z
N VAL A 1 -15.93 -2.76 -13.78
CA VAL A 1 -14.65 -3.24 -13.24
C VAL A 1 -14.58 -4.74 -13.45
N LEU A 2 -13.50 -5.25 -14.06
CA LEU A 2 -13.27 -6.69 -14.20
C LEU A 2 -12.75 -7.24 -12.87
N MET A 3 -13.39 -8.29 -12.36
CA MET A 3 -12.98 -8.96 -11.12
C MET A 3 -12.85 -10.45 -11.39
N VAL A 4 -11.69 -11.01 -11.06
CA VAL A 4 -11.38 -12.43 -11.31
C VAL A 4 -11.61 -13.24 -10.04
N ARG A 5 -12.30 -14.37 -10.20
CA ARG A 5 -12.51 -15.34 -9.13
C ARG A 5 -11.62 -16.56 -9.36
N PRO A 6 -10.44 -16.65 -8.73
CA PRO A 6 -9.61 -17.85 -8.83
C PRO A 6 -10.30 -19.04 -8.16
N ARG A 7 -9.85 -20.25 -8.48
CA ARG A 7 -10.20 -21.46 -7.71
C ARG A 7 -9.82 -21.33 -6.23
N GLY A 8 -10.55 -22.02 -5.36
CA GLY A 8 -10.25 -22.06 -3.91
C GLY A 8 -9.11 -23.03 -3.56
N TRP A 9 -8.57 -22.92 -2.34
CA TRP A 9 -7.39 -23.67 -1.88
C TRP A 9 -7.49 -25.20 -1.97
N HIS A 10 -8.69 -25.76 -2.02
CA HIS A 10 -8.98 -27.20 -2.11
C HIS A 10 -8.88 -27.77 -3.53
N LEU A 11 -8.57 -26.97 -4.56
CA LEU A 11 -8.51 -27.40 -5.96
C LEU A 11 -7.11 -27.27 -6.53
N ASP A 12 -6.65 -28.30 -7.22
CA ASP A 12 -5.38 -28.33 -7.94
C ASP A 12 -5.55 -27.97 -9.43
N GLU A 13 -4.46 -27.49 -10.05
CA GLU A 13 -4.27 -27.52 -11.50
C GLU A 13 -3.49 -28.77 -11.89
N LYS A 14 -4.19 -29.76 -12.47
CA LYS A 14 -3.64 -31.11 -12.70
C LYS A 14 -2.62 -31.17 -13.84
N HIS A 15 -2.60 -30.16 -14.72
CA HIS A 15 -1.74 -30.15 -15.89
C HIS A 15 -0.39 -29.47 -15.66
N VAL A 16 -0.21 -28.84 -14.49
CA VAL A 16 1.02 -28.11 -14.16
C VAL A 16 1.56 -28.63 -12.84
N VAL A 17 2.83 -29.04 -12.86
CA VAL A 17 3.50 -29.66 -11.72
C VAL A 17 4.79 -28.92 -11.35
N VAL A 18 5.06 -28.81 -10.06
CA VAL A 18 6.33 -28.37 -9.48
C VAL A 18 6.81 -29.46 -8.55
N ASP A 19 8.05 -29.91 -8.71
CA ASP A 19 8.63 -31.03 -7.97
C ASP A 19 7.76 -32.31 -7.99
N GLY A 20 7.11 -32.56 -9.13
CA GLY A 20 6.24 -33.72 -9.36
C GLY A 20 4.88 -33.64 -8.68
N LYS A 21 4.51 -32.52 -8.06
CA LYS A 21 3.19 -32.31 -7.44
C LYS A 21 2.37 -31.27 -8.23
N PRO A 22 1.05 -31.50 -8.41
CA PRO A 22 0.17 -30.48 -8.97
C PRO A 22 0.25 -29.16 -8.20
N VAL A 23 0.18 -28.04 -8.91
CA VAL A 23 0.15 -26.72 -8.26
C VAL A 23 -1.27 -26.38 -7.78
N PRO A 24 -1.43 -25.53 -6.74
CA PRO A 24 -2.74 -25.06 -6.33
C PRO A 24 -3.42 -24.27 -7.47
N GLY A 25 -4.64 -24.65 -7.83
CA GLY A 25 -5.38 -24.04 -8.94
C GLY A 25 -5.66 -22.55 -8.71
N GLY A 26 -5.86 -22.14 -7.45
CA GLY A 26 -6.02 -20.74 -7.10
C GLY A 26 -4.79 -19.89 -7.43
N LEU A 27 -3.58 -20.40 -7.16
CA LEU A 27 -2.33 -19.72 -7.51
C LEU A 27 -2.11 -19.67 -9.03
N PHE A 28 -2.49 -20.74 -9.74
CA PHE A 28 -2.40 -20.79 -11.19
C PHE A 28 -3.29 -19.74 -11.87
N ASP A 29 -4.57 -19.67 -11.47
CA ASP A 29 -5.54 -18.70 -12.02
C ASP A 29 -5.11 -17.26 -11.71
N PHE A 30 -4.73 -17.00 -10.45
CA PHE A 30 -4.25 -15.70 -10.00
C PHE A 30 -3.00 -15.28 -10.77
N GLY A 31 -1.98 -16.15 -10.81
CA GLY A 31 -0.66 -15.84 -11.37
C GLY A 31 -0.74 -15.46 -12.84
N LEU A 32 -1.47 -16.24 -13.66
CA LEU A 32 -1.63 -15.95 -15.08
C LEU A 32 -2.37 -14.62 -15.31
N TYR A 33 -3.48 -14.40 -14.60
CA TYR A 33 -4.24 -13.16 -14.78
C TYR A 33 -3.43 -11.94 -14.33
N PHE A 34 -2.80 -12.01 -13.15
CA PHE A 34 -2.04 -10.90 -12.60
C PHE A 34 -0.85 -10.55 -13.49
N PHE A 35 -0.03 -11.54 -13.88
CA PHE A 35 1.14 -11.36 -14.73
C PHE A 35 0.80 -10.70 -16.07
N HIS A 36 -0.28 -11.11 -16.72
CA HIS A 36 -0.62 -10.60 -18.05
C HIS A 36 -1.35 -9.26 -18.05
N ASN A 37 -1.97 -8.84 -16.94
CA ASN A 37 -2.90 -7.71 -16.96
C ASN A 37 -2.55 -6.57 -15.97
N ALA A 38 -1.73 -6.81 -14.94
CA ALA A 38 -1.57 -5.86 -13.84
C ALA A 38 -1.09 -4.47 -14.29
N HIS A 39 0.00 -4.38 -15.08
CA HIS A 39 0.49 -3.10 -15.59
C HIS A 39 -0.54 -2.36 -16.45
N GLN A 40 -1.12 -3.05 -17.43
CA GLN A 40 -2.09 -2.44 -18.34
C GLN A 40 -3.34 -1.94 -17.61
N LEU A 41 -3.79 -2.66 -16.58
CA LEU A 41 -4.91 -2.23 -15.74
C LEU A 41 -4.57 -0.95 -14.98
N LEU A 42 -3.35 -0.82 -14.47
CA LEU A 42 -2.89 0.39 -13.78
C LEU A 42 -2.73 1.57 -14.73
N ASP A 43 -2.16 1.35 -15.91
CA ASP A 43 -2.02 2.39 -16.95
C ASP A 43 -3.38 2.96 -17.36
N ASN A 44 -4.42 2.15 -17.27
CA ASN A 44 -5.81 2.54 -17.55
C ASN A 44 -6.54 3.16 -16.34
N GLY A 45 -5.83 3.46 -15.24
CA GLY A 45 -6.42 4.00 -14.02
C GLY A 45 -7.30 3.02 -13.24
N SER A 46 -7.09 1.71 -13.44
CA SER A 46 -7.78 0.63 -12.74
C SER A 46 -6.81 -0.21 -11.92
N GLY A 47 -7.19 -1.43 -11.55
CA GLY A 47 -6.32 -2.35 -10.83
C GLY A 47 -6.71 -3.81 -11.03
N PRO A 48 -5.85 -4.75 -10.64
CA PRO A 48 -6.21 -6.17 -10.58
C PRO A 48 -7.08 -6.44 -9.35
N TYR A 49 -8.36 -6.77 -9.58
CA TYR A 49 -9.35 -7.09 -8.54
C TYR A 49 -9.64 -8.59 -8.48
N PHE A 50 -9.69 -9.14 -7.26
CA PHE A 50 -9.97 -10.56 -7.04
C PHE A 50 -11.12 -10.80 -6.07
N TYR A 51 -11.95 -11.81 -6.37
CA TYR A 51 -12.96 -12.34 -5.47
C TYR A 51 -12.51 -13.71 -4.95
N LEU A 52 -12.06 -13.76 -3.69
CA LEU A 52 -11.46 -14.96 -3.09
C LEU A 52 -12.54 -15.89 -2.52
N PRO A 53 -12.75 -17.09 -3.09
CA PRO A 53 -13.86 -17.93 -2.68
C PRO A 53 -13.50 -18.89 -1.55
N LYS A 54 -14.51 -19.19 -0.71
CA LYS A 54 -14.49 -20.31 0.25
C LYS A 54 -13.31 -20.27 1.23
N MET A 55 -12.97 -19.08 1.75
CA MET A 55 -12.04 -18.98 2.86
C MET A 55 -12.75 -19.40 4.16
N GLU A 56 -12.13 -20.29 4.93
CA GLU A 56 -12.68 -20.82 6.18
C GLU A 56 -11.93 -20.29 7.41
N SER A 57 -10.81 -19.59 7.20
CA SER A 57 -9.97 -19.05 8.28
C SER A 57 -9.27 -17.75 7.89
N HIS A 58 -9.04 -16.89 8.89
CA HIS A 58 -8.20 -15.69 8.72
C HIS A 58 -6.75 -16.02 8.32
N LEU A 59 -6.27 -17.25 8.59
CA LEU A 59 -4.95 -17.70 8.14
C LEU A 59 -4.89 -17.89 6.62
N GLU A 60 -6.00 -18.28 5.99
CA GLU A 60 -6.08 -18.40 4.52
C GLU A 60 -6.12 -17.03 3.85
N ALA A 61 -6.75 -16.03 4.49
CA ALA A 61 -6.66 -14.64 4.06
C ALA A 61 -5.23 -14.11 4.16
N ARG A 62 -4.50 -14.47 5.23
CA ARG A 62 -3.07 -14.14 5.35
C ARG A 62 -2.23 -14.79 4.25
N LEU A 63 -2.50 -16.06 3.92
CA LEU A 63 -1.80 -16.75 2.83
C LEU A 63 -1.99 -16.03 1.49
N TRP A 64 -3.21 -15.60 1.17
CA TRP A 64 -3.46 -14.78 -0.03
C TRP A 64 -2.70 -13.46 -0.01
N ASN A 65 -2.68 -12.77 1.13
CA ASN A 65 -1.92 -11.52 1.29
C ASN A 65 -0.42 -11.72 1.04
N ASP A 66 0.15 -12.83 1.50
CA ASP A 66 1.57 -13.14 1.26
C ASP A 66 1.84 -13.43 -0.22
N VAL A 67 0.92 -14.13 -0.91
CA VAL A 67 0.96 -14.34 -2.37
C VAL A 67 0.90 -13.01 -3.13
N PHE A 68 0.03 -12.09 -2.72
CA PHE A 68 -0.11 -10.78 -3.36
C PHE A 68 1.15 -9.93 -3.23
N LYS A 69 1.70 -9.86 -2.02
CA LYS A 69 2.96 -9.13 -1.76
C LYS A 69 4.08 -9.67 -2.63
N LEU A 70 4.26 -10.99 -2.66
CA LEU A 70 5.27 -11.63 -3.49
C LEU A 70 5.07 -11.28 -4.98
N ALA A 71 3.85 -11.42 -5.49
CA ALA A 71 3.58 -11.12 -6.90
C ALA A 71 3.81 -9.64 -7.25
N GLN A 72 3.45 -8.73 -6.34
CA GLN A 72 3.71 -7.30 -6.49
C GLN A 72 5.21 -7.01 -6.52
N ASP A 73 5.97 -7.60 -5.60
CA ASP A 73 7.44 -7.46 -5.57
C ASP A 73 8.07 -7.99 -6.86
N GLU A 74 7.66 -9.16 -7.34
CA GLU A 74 8.17 -9.79 -8.58
C GLU A 74 7.88 -8.96 -9.84
N LEU A 75 6.78 -8.20 -9.87
CA LEU A 75 6.44 -7.31 -10.99
C LEU A 75 6.85 -5.84 -10.75
N GLY A 76 7.53 -5.53 -9.64
CA GLY A 76 7.90 -4.16 -9.29
C GLY A 76 6.70 -3.23 -9.09
N LEU A 77 5.56 -3.78 -8.65
CA LEU A 77 4.34 -3.05 -8.38
C LEU A 77 4.27 -2.63 -6.91
N PRO A 78 3.73 -1.43 -6.59
CA PRO A 78 3.51 -1.03 -5.21
C PRO A 78 2.64 -2.02 -4.43
N HIS A 79 2.89 -2.19 -3.13
CA HIS A 79 1.98 -2.93 -2.25
C HIS A 79 0.61 -2.23 -2.19
N GLY A 80 -0.47 -3.00 -2.02
CA GLY A 80 -1.85 -2.48 -2.12
C GLY A 80 -2.38 -2.14 -3.53
N THR A 81 -1.60 -2.40 -4.60
CA THR A 81 -2.06 -2.41 -6.00
C THR A 81 -3.14 -3.46 -6.24
N ILE A 82 -2.98 -4.66 -5.70
CA ILE A 82 -4.04 -5.67 -5.69
C ILE A 82 -5.10 -5.23 -4.68
N LYS A 83 -6.35 -5.11 -5.14
CA LYS A 83 -7.49 -4.77 -4.28
C LYS A 83 -8.24 -6.07 -3.95
N ASP A 84 -7.99 -6.58 -2.74
CA ASP A 84 -8.46 -7.88 -2.23
C ASP A 84 -9.35 -7.77 -0.99
N GLY A 85 -9.53 -6.56 -0.45
CA GLY A 85 -10.28 -6.31 0.79
C GLY A 85 -9.48 -6.54 2.08
N ASN A 86 -8.18 -6.85 2.01
CA ASN A 86 -7.31 -7.04 3.16
C ASN A 86 -6.42 -5.83 3.41
N ALA A 87 -7.02 -4.64 3.45
CA ALA A 87 -6.31 -3.40 3.71
C ALA A 87 -5.57 -3.44 5.06
N GLU A 88 -6.13 -4.15 6.06
CA GLU A 88 -5.54 -4.32 7.39
C GLU A 88 -4.17 -5.04 7.39
N GLY A 89 -3.92 -5.91 6.40
CA GLY A 89 -2.70 -6.71 6.31
C GLY A 89 -1.56 -6.08 5.51
N GLN A 90 -1.73 -4.85 5.01
CA GLN A 90 -0.77 -4.16 4.15
C GLN A 90 0.32 -3.48 4.99
N PRO A 91 1.62 -3.75 4.75
CA PRO A 91 2.71 -3.13 5.51
C PRO A 91 2.81 -1.62 5.24
N VAL A 92 2.44 -1.20 4.03
CA VAL A 92 2.30 0.20 3.62
C VAL A 92 0.93 0.34 2.95
N TRP A 93 0.09 1.25 3.47
CA TRP A 93 -1.19 1.60 2.87
C TRP A 93 -1.07 2.95 2.19
N LEU A 94 -1.32 2.98 0.87
CA LEU A 94 -1.39 4.20 0.09
C LEU A 94 -2.85 4.58 -0.11
N THR A 95 -3.21 5.78 0.31
CA THR A 95 -4.57 6.31 0.23
C THR A 95 -4.56 7.81 -0.03
N ALA A 96 -5.59 8.30 -0.71
CA ALA A 96 -5.91 9.72 -0.84
C ALA A 96 -7.01 10.16 0.15
N ALA A 97 -7.48 9.24 1.01
CA ALA A 97 -8.46 9.49 2.05
C ALA A 97 -7.81 9.46 3.46
N ASP A 98 -8.59 9.81 4.47
CA ASP A 98 -8.12 9.85 5.87
C ASP A 98 -8.20 8.48 6.58
N ASP A 99 -8.40 7.39 5.83
CA ASP A 99 -8.45 6.04 6.37
C ASP A 99 -7.06 5.53 6.82
N ASN A 100 -7.08 4.60 7.78
CA ASN A 100 -5.90 3.89 8.28
C ASN A 100 -6.24 2.41 8.59
N PRO A 101 -6.67 1.65 7.57
CA PRO A 101 -7.12 0.27 7.78
C PRO A 101 -5.97 -0.64 8.24
N ASN A 102 -4.73 -0.39 7.81
CA ASN A 102 -3.57 -1.18 8.22
C ASN A 102 -3.01 -0.84 9.60
N HIS A 103 -3.70 0.01 10.37
CA HIS A 103 -3.27 0.44 11.70
C HIS A 103 -1.83 0.99 11.73
N ALA A 104 -1.43 1.70 10.67
CA ALA A 104 -0.11 2.30 10.58
C ALA A 104 0.10 3.27 11.75
N THR A 105 1.26 3.15 12.41
CA THR A 105 1.69 4.05 13.49
C THR A 105 2.48 5.24 12.97
N VAL A 106 2.91 5.20 11.71
CA VAL A 106 3.61 6.29 11.02
C VAL A 106 2.86 6.65 9.74
N ARG A 107 2.51 7.94 9.57
CA ARG A 107 1.84 8.44 8.36
C ARG A 107 2.73 9.42 7.62
N PHE A 108 2.88 9.21 6.31
CA PHE A 108 3.55 10.12 5.41
C PHE A 108 2.50 10.91 4.62
N LEU A 109 2.65 12.23 4.57
CA LEU A 109 1.85 13.14 3.75
C LEU A 109 2.74 13.62 2.62
N ALA A 110 2.27 13.44 1.39
CA ALA A 110 2.98 13.87 0.18
C ALA A 110 2.01 14.64 -0.71
N ASP A 111 2.56 15.38 -1.67
CA ASP A 111 1.79 16.08 -2.70
C ASP A 111 0.69 17.01 -2.17
N GLY A 112 1.00 17.70 -1.06
CA GLY A 112 0.07 18.66 -0.47
C GLY A 112 -1.11 18.04 0.30
N ALA A 113 -1.08 16.74 0.60
CA ALA A 113 -2.07 16.10 1.46
C ALA A 113 -2.21 16.82 2.81
N ASP A 114 -3.45 16.99 3.26
CA ASP A 114 -3.78 17.66 4.51
C ASP A 114 -3.30 16.85 5.73
N LEU A 115 -3.03 17.58 6.82
CA LEU A 115 -2.69 16.96 8.10
C LEU A 115 -3.96 16.34 8.71
N PRO A 116 -4.05 15.00 8.87
CA PRO A 116 -5.16 14.39 9.58
C PRO A 116 -5.06 14.68 11.08
N ASP A 117 -6.06 14.26 11.86
CA ASP A 117 -5.90 14.20 13.32
C ASP A 117 -4.67 13.32 13.65
N PRO A 118 -3.61 13.89 14.25
CA PRO A 118 -2.42 13.12 14.59
C PRO A 118 -2.65 12.13 15.74
N ALA A 119 -3.79 12.21 16.44
CA ALA A 119 -4.16 11.26 17.48
C ALA A 119 -4.16 9.83 16.92
N GLY A 120 -3.41 8.93 17.56
CA GLY A 120 -3.27 7.53 17.15
C GLY A 120 -2.04 7.23 16.29
N TYR A 121 -1.34 8.25 15.76
CA TYR A 121 -0.05 8.07 15.12
C TYR A 121 1.10 8.33 16.09
N ALA A 122 2.10 7.45 16.09
CA ALA A 122 3.37 7.69 16.77
C ALA A 122 4.20 8.76 16.05
N ARG A 123 4.01 8.92 14.74
CA ARG A 123 4.68 9.95 13.93
C ARG A 123 3.87 10.30 12.68
N VAL A 124 3.81 11.59 12.36
CA VAL A 124 3.36 12.08 11.06
C VAL A 124 4.53 12.81 10.39
N VAL A 125 4.79 12.51 9.13
CA VAL A 125 5.88 13.09 8.32
C VAL A 125 5.27 13.79 7.11
N MET A 126 5.39 15.11 7.04
CA MET A 126 4.96 15.88 5.88
C MET A 126 6.14 16.14 4.94
N LEU A 127 6.03 15.68 3.70
CA LEU A 127 6.97 15.99 2.62
C LEU A 127 6.39 17.10 1.77
N PHE A 128 7.21 18.10 1.47
CA PHE A 128 6.84 19.25 0.66
C PHE A 128 8.07 19.77 -0.09
N ASP A 129 7.84 20.43 -1.23
CA ASP A 129 8.90 21.12 -1.96
C ASP A 129 9.22 22.46 -1.28
N GLY A 130 10.45 22.62 -0.80
CA GLY A 130 10.91 23.87 -0.18
C GLY A 130 11.12 25.02 -1.17
N GLN A 131 11.07 24.76 -2.47
CA GLN A 131 11.13 25.79 -3.53
C GLN A 131 9.74 26.25 -3.96
N ASP A 132 8.67 25.57 -3.55
CA ASP A 132 7.28 25.97 -3.79
C ASP A 132 6.75 26.81 -2.61
N PRO A 133 6.50 28.11 -2.79
CA PRO A 133 5.98 28.98 -1.72
C PRO A 133 4.66 28.49 -1.13
N ASP A 134 3.76 27.94 -1.96
CA ASP A 134 2.45 27.49 -1.50
C ASP A 134 2.59 26.23 -0.63
N ALA A 135 3.49 25.32 -1.01
CA ALA A 135 3.81 24.14 -0.21
C ALA A 135 4.48 24.50 1.12
N VAL A 136 5.37 25.50 1.12
CA VAL A 136 6.01 26.03 2.33
C VAL A 136 4.97 26.63 3.29
N ASP A 137 4.02 27.40 2.77
CA ASP A 137 2.98 28.02 3.61
C ASP A 137 2.00 26.98 4.17
N ARG A 138 1.64 25.95 3.40
CA ARG A 138 0.89 24.78 3.92
C ARG A 138 1.65 24.08 5.04
N ALA A 139 2.95 23.81 4.85
CA ALA A 139 3.78 23.17 5.88
C ALA A 139 3.87 24.01 7.17
N ARG A 140 3.96 25.34 7.05
CA ARG A 140 3.93 26.26 8.20
C ARG A 140 2.59 26.24 8.93
N ALA A 141 1.48 26.18 8.20
CA ALA A 141 0.15 26.07 8.80
C ALA A 141 0.01 24.75 9.58
N ALA A 142 0.41 23.62 8.98
CA ALA A 142 0.42 22.31 9.64
C ALA A 142 1.32 22.29 10.89
N TRP A 143 2.51 22.89 10.81
CA TRP A 143 3.41 23.05 11.96
C TRP A 143 2.74 23.78 13.12
N LYS A 144 2.07 24.90 12.84
CA LYS A 144 1.36 25.68 13.86
C LYS A 144 0.25 24.87 14.52
N THR A 145 -0.53 24.13 13.72
CA THR A 145 -1.58 23.24 14.22
C THR A 145 -1.01 22.15 15.14
N ALA A 146 0.06 21.47 14.71
CA ALA A 146 0.69 20.42 15.51
C ALA A 146 1.26 20.94 16.84
N LYS A 147 1.93 22.10 16.83
CA LYS A 147 2.45 22.73 18.06
C LYS A 147 1.33 23.19 18.99
N ALA A 148 0.23 23.73 18.46
CA ALA A 148 -0.92 24.15 19.25
C ALA A 148 -1.62 22.95 19.94
N ALA A 149 -1.63 21.79 19.29
CA ALA A 149 -2.10 20.53 19.86
C ALA A 149 -1.10 19.87 20.85
N GLY A 150 0.06 20.49 21.09
CA GLY A 150 1.04 20.03 22.07
C GLY A 150 2.00 18.95 21.58
N HIS A 151 2.05 18.69 20.27
CA HIS A 151 2.97 17.70 19.71
C HIS A 151 4.41 18.23 19.56
N ASP A 152 5.36 17.31 19.61
CA ASP A 152 6.73 17.58 19.17
C ASP A 152 6.76 17.72 17.65
N ALA A 153 7.36 18.80 17.16
CA ALA A 153 7.56 19.03 15.73
C ALA A 153 9.04 19.30 15.46
N THR A 154 9.55 18.70 14.39
CA THR A 154 10.92 18.89 13.92
C THR A 154 10.94 19.09 12.42
N TYR A 155 11.78 19.99 11.95
CA TYR A 155 11.95 20.31 10.54
C TYR A 155 13.27 19.74 10.03
N TRP A 156 13.22 19.05 8.90
CA TRP A 156 14.37 18.44 8.24
C TRP A 156 14.44 18.92 6.80
N GLN A 157 15.65 19.18 6.34
CA GLN A 157 15.91 19.63 4.97
C GLN A 157 17.10 18.87 4.40
N GLN A 158 17.06 18.55 3.10
CA GLN A 158 18.23 18.01 2.42
C GLN A 158 19.29 19.11 2.20
N SER A 159 20.53 18.79 2.53
CA SER A 159 21.72 19.55 2.13
C SER A 159 21.96 19.43 0.64
N GLU A 160 22.84 20.27 0.09
CA GLU A 160 23.29 20.22 -1.31
C GLU A 160 23.86 18.85 -1.73
N ARG A 161 24.30 18.02 -0.76
CA ARG A 161 24.80 16.66 -0.99
C ARG A 161 23.74 15.57 -0.79
N GLY A 162 22.46 15.95 -0.67
CA GLY A 162 21.33 15.04 -0.49
C GLY A 162 21.16 14.46 0.92
N ARG A 163 21.95 14.88 1.91
CA ARG A 163 21.81 14.43 3.31
C ARG A 163 20.74 15.21 4.04
N TRP A 164 19.86 14.53 4.76
CA TRP A 164 18.87 15.14 5.62
C TRP A 164 19.48 15.70 6.91
N GLU A 165 19.20 16.97 7.19
CA GLU A 165 19.67 17.69 8.37
C GLU A 165 18.49 18.31 9.13
N LYS A 166 18.46 18.13 10.45
CA LYS A 166 17.47 18.78 11.32
C LYS A 166 17.79 20.27 11.40
N LYS A 167 16.81 21.12 11.10
CA LYS A 167 16.91 22.59 11.13
C LYS A 167 16.08 23.24 12.23
N GLY A 168 15.18 22.48 12.86
CA GLY A 168 14.31 22.91 13.97
C GLY A 168 13.65 21.74 14.65
#